data_AF-A0A8T8X6C4-F1
#
_entry.id   AF-A0A8T8X6C4-F1
#
_cell.length_a   1.000
_cell.length_b   1.000
_cell.length_c   1.000
_cell.angle_alpha   90.00
_cell.angle_beta   90.00
_cell.angle_gamma   90.00
#
_symmetry.space_group_name_H-M   'P 1'
#
loop_
_entity.id
_entity.type
_entity.pdbx_description
1 polymer ?
#
loop_
_entity_poly.entity_id
_entity_poly.type
_entity_poly.pdbx_seq_one_letter_code
_entity_poly.pdbx_strand_id
1 'polypeptide(L)'
;MDPLSALPHELLSSISEEAADWVGLDSLIRVSPRIAALFILEGGSDQAHPDAIYLVENILRTNSMMSHRLHRFFRMCADLRSPTFSSGCNLTLAEFMAQDYSSPLSPTSVTGTVLRDMVRVAANIQRLACACLTTFLARTRAVQPIGYGRDAAGKLKGGEPYPAQEAGPPSWAEEYRVYRALWHLQLYSDVWNVSHQLDWPISELHLYLRVSDFSVPSSRPQRGPTQEGEPTGDEMRAVSECLQDICLQPNLSEPLIANLDSFYLRFWLELPDASSLRHQVPQGSNFCQANAFRGFKVWSPPPLPRPEEDTCTHVLGQWDNTIPAMQKRNIGNLWFMLPMYEAYERAAMFQTASLLDPRPLLGLGLVFWDGWRLYNLGLWSASPSNWETGKNSPVVTGPDGSQVPVDYAPRLKDGRERNYRWSEFAAARLVQEAQEAQEERSGLATQ
;
A
#
# COMPACT_ATOMS: atom_id res chain seq x y z
N MET A 1 -28.69 12.46 -23.62
CA MET A 1 -28.20 13.84 -23.74
C MET A 1 -27.17 14.04 -22.64
N ASP A 2 -25.97 14.51 -22.97
CA ASP A 2 -24.93 14.81 -21.98
C ASP A 2 -25.37 16.01 -21.13
N PRO A 3 -25.65 15.84 -19.83
CA PRO A 3 -26.10 16.95 -18.98
C PRO A 3 -25.03 18.03 -18.79
N LEU A 4 -23.75 17.71 -19.04
CA LEU A 4 -22.61 18.64 -18.92
C LEU A 4 -22.43 19.49 -20.18
N SER A 5 -23.03 19.10 -21.31
CA SER A 5 -22.90 19.81 -22.58
C SER A 5 -23.48 21.24 -22.55
N ALA A 6 -24.48 21.49 -21.70
CA ALA A 6 -25.15 22.79 -21.55
C ALA A 6 -24.47 23.75 -20.56
N LEU A 7 -23.44 23.30 -19.83
CA LEU A 7 -22.78 24.13 -18.82
C LEU A 7 -21.74 25.07 -19.43
N PRO A 8 -21.60 26.32 -18.94
CA PRO A 8 -20.46 27.19 -19.25
C PRO A 8 -19.12 26.52 -18.93
N HIS A 9 -18.06 26.90 -19.65
CA HIS A 9 -16.71 26.35 -19.46
C HIS A 9 -16.21 26.53 -18.03
N GLU A 10 -16.55 27.67 -17.42
CA GLU A 10 -16.16 28.04 -16.07
C GLU A 10 -16.77 27.08 -15.03
N LEU A 11 -18.05 26.71 -15.20
CA LEU A 11 -18.70 25.75 -14.31
C LEU A 11 -18.15 24.33 -14.49
N LEU A 12 -17.75 23.96 -15.71
CA LEU A 12 -17.08 22.68 -15.97
C LEU A 12 -15.68 22.63 -15.35
N SER A 13 -14.94 23.74 -15.39
CA SER A 13 -13.64 23.87 -14.70
C SER A 13 -13.84 23.72 -13.20
N SER A 14 -14.79 24.43 -12.60
CA SER A 14 -15.06 24.31 -11.16
C SER A 14 -15.54 22.91 -10.76
N ILE A 15 -16.42 22.26 -11.52
CA ILE A 15 -16.83 20.87 -11.25
C ILE A 15 -15.65 19.91 -11.34
N SER A 16 -14.72 20.15 -12.26
CA SER A 16 -13.51 19.32 -12.43
C SER A 16 -12.46 19.61 -11.35
N GLU A 17 -12.38 20.84 -10.85
CA GLU A 17 -11.57 21.22 -9.68
C GLU A 17 -12.10 20.59 -8.38
N GLU A 18 -13.42 20.41 -8.30
CA GLU A 18 -14.12 19.71 -7.21
C GLU A 18 -14.13 18.18 -7.38
N ALA A 19 -13.65 17.65 -8.52
CA ALA A 19 -13.40 16.21 -8.66
C ALA A 19 -12.23 15.84 -7.75
N ALA A 20 -12.56 15.43 -6.52
CA ALA A 20 -11.60 15.27 -5.43
C ALA A 20 -10.60 14.11 -5.63
N ASP A 21 -10.80 13.23 -6.61
CA ASP A 21 -9.97 12.05 -6.83
C ASP A 21 -9.83 11.62 -8.31
N TRP A 22 -8.91 10.68 -8.55
CA TRP A 22 -8.55 10.21 -9.89
C TRP A 22 -9.68 9.44 -10.57
N VAL A 23 -10.45 8.69 -9.79
CA VAL A 23 -11.59 7.91 -10.30
C VAL A 23 -12.71 8.84 -10.76
N GLY A 24 -12.95 9.93 -10.05
CA GLY A 24 -13.85 11.01 -10.44
C GLY A 24 -13.43 11.63 -11.76
N LEU A 25 -12.17 12.04 -11.91
CA LEU A 25 -11.66 12.62 -13.15
C LEU A 25 -11.73 11.64 -14.34
N ASP A 26 -11.29 10.38 -14.18
CA ASP A 26 -11.40 9.34 -15.23
C ASP A 26 -12.86 9.12 -15.64
N SER A 27 -13.79 9.12 -14.68
CA SER A 27 -15.22 9.00 -14.95
C SER A 27 -15.76 10.21 -15.73
N LEU A 28 -15.37 11.44 -15.34
CA LEU A 28 -15.74 12.68 -16.03
C LEU A 28 -15.23 12.70 -17.47
N ILE A 29 -13.98 12.29 -17.71
CA ILE A 29 -13.40 12.16 -19.05
C ILE A 29 -14.19 11.15 -19.91
N ARG A 30 -14.71 10.07 -19.32
CA ARG A 30 -15.48 9.05 -20.06
C ARG A 30 -16.88 9.50 -20.41
N VAL A 31 -17.53 10.28 -19.54
CA VAL A 31 -18.95 10.67 -19.71
C VAL A 31 -19.14 12.02 -20.39
N SER A 32 -18.13 12.91 -20.34
CA SER A 32 -18.18 14.26 -20.93
C SER A 32 -17.23 14.39 -22.12
N PRO A 33 -17.76 14.46 -23.36
CA PRO A 33 -16.94 14.72 -24.54
C PRO A 33 -16.15 16.03 -24.47
N ARG A 34 -16.69 17.05 -23.78
CA ARG A 34 -16.01 18.35 -23.62
C ARG A 34 -14.76 18.25 -22.75
N ILE A 35 -14.82 17.51 -21.66
CA ILE A 35 -13.64 17.26 -20.82
C ILE A 35 -12.66 16.33 -21.56
N ALA A 36 -13.17 15.32 -22.27
CA ALA A 36 -12.33 14.43 -23.08
C ALA A 36 -11.53 15.18 -24.16
N ALA A 37 -12.12 16.19 -24.79
CA ALA A 37 -11.49 17.01 -25.83
C ALA A 37 -10.29 17.84 -25.32
N LEU A 38 -10.21 18.10 -24.00
CA LEU A 38 -9.03 18.74 -23.40
C LEU A 38 -7.79 17.83 -23.46
N PHE A 39 -8.00 16.51 -23.44
CA PHE A 39 -6.91 15.52 -23.44
C PHE A 39 -6.60 14.99 -24.84
N ILE A 40 -7.52 15.07 -25.80
CA ILE A 40 -7.27 14.67 -27.19
C ILE A 40 -7.86 15.74 -28.11
N LEU A 41 -7.00 16.55 -28.71
CA LEU A 41 -7.40 17.56 -29.68
C LEU A 41 -7.78 16.91 -31.02
N GLU A 42 -9.02 17.13 -31.45
CA GLU A 42 -9.45 16.85 -32.82
C GLU A 42 -8.73 17.83 -33.77
N GLY A 43 -7.56 17.48 -34.29
CA GLY A 43 -6.82 18.37 -35.21
C GLY A 43 -5.34 18.10 -35.48
N GLY A 44 -4.73 17.06 -34.88
CA GLY A 44 -3.39 16.61 -35.25
C GLY A 44 -2.21 17.23 -34.49
N SER A 45 -2.45 18.09 -33.50
CA SER A 45 -1.45 18.40 -32.47
C SER A 45 -1.67 17.48 -31.28
N ASP A 46 -0.67 16.65 -30.94
CA ASP A 46 -0.71 15.76 -29.78
C ASP A 46 -0.30 16.48 -28.47
N GLN A 47 -0.03 17.79 -28.51
CA GLN A 47 0.32 18.55 -27.31
C GLN A 47 -0.87 18.62 -26.33
N ALA A 48 -0.60 18.45 -25.04
CA ALA A 48 -1.63 18.54 -24.02
C ALA A 48 -2.20 19.97 -23.92
N HIS A 49 -3.53 20.08 -23.83
CA HIS A 49 -4.18 21.36 -23.63
C HIS A 49 -3.80 21.93 -22.24
N PRO A 50 -3.53 23.24 -22.10
CA PRO A 50 -3.17 23.85 -20.82
C PRO A 50 -4.16 23.55 -19.68
N ASP A 51 -5.47 23.60 -19.98
CA ASP A 51 -6.52 23.26 -19.00
C ASP A 51 -6.44 21.81 -18.53
N ALA A 52 -6.08 20.85 -19.40
CA ALA A 52 -5.92 19.45 -18.99
C ALA A 52 -4.75 19.28 -18.02
N ILE A 53 -3.63 19.96 -18.30
CA ILE A 53 -2.45 19.99 -17.42
C ILE A 53 -2.82 20.62 -16.07
N TYR A 54 -3.53 21.76 -16.10
CA TYR A 54 -3.98 22.45 -14.89
C TYR A 54 -4.85 21.53 -14.02
N LEU A 55 -5.82 20.82 -14.60
CA LEU A 55 -6.66 19.87 -13.87
C LEU A 55 -5.86 18.75 -13.22
N VAL A 56 -4.93 18.12 -13.97
CA VAL A 56 -4.09 17.04 -13.44
C VAL A 56 -3.16 17.55 -12.34
N GLU A 57 -2.49 18.68 -12.52
CA GLU A 57 -1.63 19.28 -11.51
C GLU A 57 -2.41 19.73 -10.28
N ASN A 58 -3.65 20.19 -10.45
CA ASN A 58 -4.51 20.50 -9.33
C ASN A 58 -4.80 19.25 -8.50
N ILE A 59 -5.17 18.12 -9.12
CA ILE A 59 -5.40 16.85 -8.41
C ILE A 59 -4.10 16.34 -7.77
N LEU A 60 -2.95 16.41 -8.46
CA LEU A 60 -1.65 16.02 -7.87
C LEU A 60 -1.33 16.80 -6.60
N ARG A 61 -1.77 18.05 -6.53
CA ARG A 61 -1.58 18.95 -5.38
C ARG A 61 -2.61 18.74 -4.27
N THR A 62 -3.88 18.52 -4.61
CA THR A 62 -4.98 18.46 -3.62
C THR A 62 -5.26 17.04 -3.11
N ASN A 63 -4.95 16.02 -3.90
CA ASN A 63 -5.16 14.63 -3.51
C ASN A 63 -4.23 14.24 -2.35
N SER A 64 -4.83 13.79 -1.25
CA SER A 64 -4.13 13.46 0.00
C SER A 64 -3.12 12.32 -0.13
N MET A 65 -3.25 11.44 -1.11
CA MET A 65 -2.29 10.37 -1.38
C MET A 65 -1.12 10.87 -2.23
N MET A 66 -1.37 11.82 -3.15
CA MET A 66 -0.36 12.33 -4.09
C MET A 66 0.56 13.40 -3.48
N SER A 67 0.09 14.10 -2.44
CA SER A 67 0.79 15.21 -1.78
C SER A 67 2.15 14.83 -1.17
N HIS A 68 2.37 13.55 -0.82
CA HIS A 68 3.60 13.07 -0.20
C HIS A 68 4.47 12.28 -1.19
N ARG A 69 5.14 12.97 -2.11
CA ARG A 69 6.09 12.43 -3.10
C ARG A 69 5.52 11.45 -4.14
N LEU A 70 4.31 10.91 -3.96
CA LEU A 70 3.71 10.00 -4.96
C LEU A 70 3.42 10.68 -6.30
N HIS A 71 3.21 12.00 -6.31
CA HIS A 71 3.19 12.79 -7.55
C HIS A 71 4.47 12.65 -8.40
N ARG A 72 5.62 12.36 -7.79
CA ARG A 72 6.87 12.12 -8.54
C ARG A 72 6.78 10.85 -9.36
N PHE A 73 6.20 9.77 -8.81
CA PHE A 73 6.00 8.52 -9.54
C PHE A 73 5.07 8.72 -10.74
N PHE A 74 4.00 9.50 -10.57
CA PHE A 74 3.14 9.89 -11.68
C PHE A 74 3.95 10.54 -12.81
N ARG A 75 4.79 11.53 -12.48
CA ARG A 75 5.59 12.27 -13.47
C ARG A 75 6.67 11.40 -14.10
N MET A 76 7.35 10.54 -13.33
CA MET A 76 8.31 9.57 -13.85
C MET A 76 7.66 8.62 -14.86
N CYS A 77 6.48 8.09 -14.54
CA CYS A 77 5.73 7.21 -15.45
C CYS A 77 5.28 7.98 -16.70
N ALA A 78 4.83 9.23 -16.56
CA ALA A 78 4.46 10.09 -17.69
C ALA A 78 5.65 10.34 -18.63
N ASP A 79 6.83 10.62 -18.09
CA ASP A 79 8.05 10.84 -18.87
C ASP A 79 8.50 9.57 -19.60
N LEU A 80 8.48 8.41 -18.94
CA LEU A 80 8.82 7.12 -19.57
C LEU A 80 7.89 6.76 -20.74
N ARG A 81 6.63 7.19 -20.66
CA ARG A 81 5.60 6.96 -21.70
C ARG A 81 5.58 8.04 -22.77
N SER A 82 6.36 9.09 -22.61
CA SER A 82 6.42 10.19 -23.57
C SER A 82 7.17 9.77 -24.84
N PRO A 83 6.65 10.06 -26.05
CA PRO A 83 7.33 9.74 -27.30
C PRO A 83 8.73 10.36 -27.42
N THR A 84 8.94 11.51 -26.77
CA THR A 84 10.25 12.19 -26.75
C THR A 84 11.30 11.41 -25.98
N PHE A 85 10.89 10.64 -24.96
CA PHE A 85 11.78 9.80 -24.17
C PHE A 85 12.27 8.60 -24.99
N SER A 86 11.36 7.96 -25.73
CA SER A 86 11.67 6.80 -26.59
C SER A 86 12.52 7.15 -27.83
N SER A 87 12.59 8.41 -28.26
CA SER A 87 13.19 8.82 -29.54
C SER A 87 14.65 9.31 -29.47
N GLY A 88 15.34 9.21 -28.34
CA GLY A 88 16.76 9.63 -28.28
C GLY A 88 17.32 9.98 -26.91
N CYS A 89 16.75 9.44 -25.83
CA CYS A 89 17.26 9.66 -24.48
C CYS A 89 18.53 8.83 -24.22
N ASN A 90 19.68 9.50 -24.02
CA ASN A 90 20.96 8.86 -23.66
C ASN A 90 21.20 8.83 -22.14
N LEU A 91 20.14 8.81 -21.33
CA LEU A 91 20.27 8.77 -19.88
C LEU A 91 20.46 7.34 -19.42
N THR A 92 21.37 7.14 -18.46
CA THR A 92 21.42 5.92 -17.67
C THR A 92 20.21 5.85 -16.73
N LEU A 93 19.88 4.64 -16.26
CA LEU A 93 18.80 4.46 -15.26
C LEU A 93 19.06 5.29 -13.99
N ALA A 94 20.31 5.36 -13.55
CA ALA A 94 20.73 6.16 -12.40
C ALA A 94 20.43 7.65 -12.60
N GLU A 95 20.77 8.19 -13.77
CA GLU A 95 20.51 9.59 -14.12
C GLU A 95 19.01 9.86 -14.23
N PHE A 96 18.24 8.95 -14.85
CA PHE A 96 16.78 9.04 -14.90
C PHE A 96 16.17 9.10 -13.49
N MET A 97 16.57 8.21 -12.59
CA MET A 97 16.07 8.16 -11.21
C MET A 97 16.49 9.39 -10.38
N ALA A 98 17.59 10.04 -10.74
CA ALA A 98 18.12 11.22 -10.04
C ALA A 98 17.50 12.56 -10.50
N GLN A 99 16.70 12.57 -11.56
CA GLN A 99 16.06 13.80 -12.04
C GLN A 99 15.06 14.37 -11.03
N ASP A 100 14.84 15.68 -11.11
CA ASP A 100 13.86 16.35 -10.25
C ASP A 100 12.44 16.30 -10.84
N TYR A 101 11.67 15.32 -10.36
CA TYR A 101 10.24 15.19 -10.68
C TYR A 101 9.34 15.98 -9.72
N SER A 102 9.86 16.93 -8.94
CA SER A 102 9.06 17.75 -8.02
C SER A 102 8.37 18.93 -8.72
N SER A 103 8.86 19.34 -9.88
CA SER A 103 8.30 20.44 -10.65
C SER A 103 7.05 20.04 -11.46
N PRO A 104 6.05 20.92 -11.64
CA PRO A 104 4.87 20.65 -12.47
C PRO A 104 5.22 20.27 -13.91
N LEU A 105 4.34 19.49 -14.54
CA LEU A 105 4.44 19.13 -15.96
C LEU A 105 4.43 20.38 -16.85
N SER A 106 5.28 20.40 -17.87
CA SER A 106 5.32 21.47 -18.87
C SER A 106 4.40 21.15 -20.04
N PRO A 107 3.66 22.14 -20.61
CA PRO A 107 2.88 21.96 -21.84
C PRO A 107 3.69 21.48 -23.04
N THR A 108 5.00 21.72 -23.01
CA THR A 108 5.92 21.30 -24.07
C THR A 108 6.47 19.88 -23.88
N SER A 109 6.30 19.28 -22.70
CA SER A 109 6.92 17.98 -22.36
C SER A 109 5.96 16.80 -22.39
N VAL A 110 4.65 17.03 -22.32
CA VAL A 110 3.63 15.96 -22.22
C VAL A 110 2.58 16.08 -23.33
N THR A 111 2.25 14.94 -23.93
CA THR A 111 1.16 14.85 -24.89
C THR A 111 -0.19 14.67 -24.20
N GLY A 112 -1.27 15.09 -24.83
CA GLY A 112 -2.62 14.93 -24.28
C GLY A 112 -2.99 13.45 -24.11
N THR A 113 -2.53 12.61 -25.04
CA THR A 113 -2.65 11.14 -24.99
C THR A 113 -1.99 10.54 -23.76
N VAL A 114 -0.72 10.87 -23.50
CA VAL A 114 0.02 10.42 -22.31
C VAL A 114 -0.67 10.89 -21.04
N LEU A 115 -1.13 12.15 -21.01
CA LEU A 115 -1.82 12.70 -19.85
C LEU A 115 -3.13 11.94 -19.56
N ARG A 116 -3.91 11.61 -20.59
CA ARG A 116 -5.14 10.81 -20.45
C ARG A 116 -4.84 9.41 -19.91
N ASP A 117 -3.79 8.78 -20.43
CA ASP A 117 -3.40 7.44 -20.01
C ASP A 117 -2.87 7.44 -18.58
N MET A 118 -2.16 8.47 -18.17
CA MET A 118 -1.73 8.63 -16.77
C MET A 118 -2.89 8.87 -15.80
N VAL A 119 -3.94 9.60 -16.21
CA VAL A 119 -5.18 9.70 -15.43
C VAL A 119 -5.84 8.33 -15.26
N ARG A 120 -5.88 7.52 -16.32
CA ARG A 120 -6.41 6.14 -16.25
C ARG A 120 -5.59 5.27 -15.32
N VAL A 121 -4.25 5.35 -15.38
CA VAL A 121 -3.35 4.61 -14.47
C VAL A 121 -3.58 5.02 -13.02
N ALA A 122 -3.61 6.32 -12.73
CA ALA A 122 -3.84 6.80 -11.37
C ALA A 122 -5.21 6.37 -10.83
N ALA A 123 -6.25 6.42 -11.66
CA ALA A 123 -7.58 5.91 -11.32
C ALA A 123 -7.57 4.38 -11.11
N ASN A 124 -6.82 3.63 -11.91
CA ASN A 124 -6.67 2.18 -11.72
C ASN A 124 -5.96 1.88 -10.40
N ILE A 125 -4.86 2.56 -10.09
CA ILE A 125 -4.13 2.43 -8.82
C ILE A 125 -5.05 2.69 -7.62
N GLN A 126 -5.88 3.74 -7.66
CA GLN A 126 -6.87 3.99 -6.60
C GLN A 126 -7.84 2.80 -6.44
N ARG A 127 -8.36 2.25 -7.54
CA ARG A 127 -9.26 1.08 -7.49
C ARG A 127 -8.56 -0.17 -6.95
N LEU A 128 -7.33 -0.44 -7.39
CA LEU A 128 -6.50 -1.56 -6.91
C LEU A 128 -6.17 -1.40 -5.42
N ALA A 129 -5.85 -0.19 -4.95
CA ALA A 129 -5.61 0.07 -3.54
C ALA A 129 -6.84 -0.29 -2.70
N CYS A 130 -8.04 0.14 -3.15
CA CYS A 130 -9.30 -0.21 -2.48
C CYS A 130 -9.53 -1.73 -2.46
N ALA A 131 -9.25 -2.43 -3.56
CA ALA A 131 -9.37 -3.88 -3.65
C ALA A 131 -8.42 -4.62 -2.70
N CYS A 132 -7.14 -4.23 -2.68
CA CYS A 132 -6.13 -4.80 -1.79
C CYS A 132 -6.47 -4.57 -0.31
N LEU A 133 -6.80 -3.32 0.08
CA LEU A 133 -7.17 -2.99 1.46
C LEU A 133 -8.43 -3.73 1.92
N THR A 134 -9.43 -3.86 1.04
CA THR A 134 -10.64 -4.65 1.32
C THR A 134 -10.27 -6.11 1.60
N THR A 135 -9.40 -6.68 0.79
CA THR A 135 -8.94 -8.08 0.91
C THR A 135 -8.14 -8.28 2.20
N PHE A 136 -7.15 -7.44 2.47
CA PHE A 136 -6.34 -7.52 3.69
C PHE A 136 -7.18 -7.35 4.96
N LEU A 137 -8.12 -6.40 4.96
CA LEU A 137 -9.05 -6.23 6.08
C LEU A 137 -9.94 -7.45 6.28
N ALA A 138 -10.49 -8.03 5.20
CA ALA A 138 -11.32 -9.22 5.30
C ALA A 138 -10.54 -10.40 5.89
N ARG A 139 -9.32 -10.65 5.39
CA ARG A 139 -8.43 -11.70 5.89
C ARG A 139 -8.04 -11.48 7.35
N THR A 140 -7.68 -10.26 7.72
CA THR A 140 -7.32 -9.89 9.10
C THR A 140 -8.51 -10.07 10.05
N ARG A 141 -9.71 -9.61 9.66
CA ARG A 141 -10.94 -9.75 10.48
C ARG A 141 -11.39 -11.20 10.64
N ALA A 142 -11.06 -12.08 9.69
CA ALA A 142 -11.35 -13.49 9.79
C ALA A 142 -10.46 -14.22 10.81
N VAL A 143 -9.34 -13.61 11.23
CA VAL A 143 -8.50 -14.18 12.29
C VAL A 143 -9.18 -14.01 13.65
N GLN A 144 -9.26 -15.11 14.41
CA GLN A 144 -9.70 -15.11 15.79
C GLN A 144 -8.46 -15.23 16.68
N PRO A 145 -7.87 -14.12 17.14
CA PRO A 145 -6.59 -14.16 17.84
C PRO A 145 -6.75 -14.84 19.20
N ILE A 146 -5.70 -15.57 19.58
CA ILE A 146 -5.58 -16.21 20.89
C ILE A 146 -4.30 -15.72 21.58
N GLY A 147 -4.32 -15.72 22.92
CA GLY A 147 -3.25 -15.23 23.77
C GLY A 147 -3.00 -16.13 24.96
N TYR A 148 -2.23 -15.63 25.93
CA TYR A 148 -1.90 -16.42 27.11
C TYR A 148 -3.02 -16.46 28.14
N GLY A 149 -3.23 -17.66 28.67
CA GLY A 149 -4.12 -17.98 29.76
C GLY A 149 -3.44 -18.50 31.01
N ARG A 150 -4.27 -18.89 31.97
CA ARG A 150 -3.86 -19.70 33.10
C ARG A 150 -4.80 -20.90 33.20
N ASP A 151 -4.24 -22.07 33.46
CA ASP A 151 -5.05 -23.24 33.80
C ASP A 151 -5.61 -23.14 35.23
N ALA A 152 -6.37 -24.15 35.66
CA ALA A 152 -6.95 -24.22 37.00
C ALA A 152 -5.87 -24.25 38.12
N ALA A 153 -4.63 -24.64 37.79
CA ALA A 153 -3.50 -24.65 38.70
C ALA A 153 -2.68 -23.34 38.66
N GLY A 154 -3.09 -22.35 37.85
CA GLY A 154 -2.42 -21.07 37.71
C GLY A 154 -1.19 -21.08 36.79
N LYS A 155 -0.89 -22.20 36.11
CA LYS A 155 0.22 -22.32 35.15
C LYS A 155 -0.16 -21.66 33.83
N LEU A 156 0.82 -21.02 33.18
CA LEU A 156 0.64 -20.39 31.88
C LEU A 156 0.21 -21.44 30.84
N LYS A 157 -0.79 -21.12 30.02
CA LYS A 157 -1.22 -21.92 28.87
C LYS A 157 -1.44 -21.01 27.65
N GLY A 158 -1.30 -21.54 26.44
CA GLY A 158 -1.76 -20.88 25.21
C GLY A 158 -3.26 -21.10 24.98
N GLY A 159 -3.82 -20.44 23.99
CA GLY A 159 -5.17 -20.72 23.49
C GLY A 159 -6.33 -20.02 24.19
N GLU A 160 -6.10 -18.98 24.99
CA GLU A 160 -7.21 -18.15 25.48
C GLU A 160 -7.65 -17.17 24.38
N PRO A 161 -8.97 -17.01 24.12
CA PRO A 161 -9.44 -16.00 23.18
C PRO A 161 -8.95 -14.60 23.55
N TYR A 162 -8.40 -13.88 22.57
CA TYR A 162 -8.06 -12.47 22.72
C TYR A 162 -9.19 -11.62 22.12
N PRO A 163 -9.81 -10.72 22.90
CA PRO A 163 -10.88 -9.85 22.40
C PRO A 163 -10.26 -8.71 21.58
N ALA A 164 -9.95 -8.97 20.31
CA ALA A 164 -9.48 -7.94 19.39
C ALA A 164 -10.55 -6.86 19.18
N GLN A 165 -10.11 -5.62 19.11
CA GLN A 165 -10.97 -4.46 18.86
C GLN A 165 -10.99 -4.14 17.36
N GLU A 166 -12.13 -3.65 16.86
CA GLU A 166 -12.23 -3.21 15.47
C GLU A 166 -11.69 -1.77 15.35
N ALA A 167 -10.58 -1.62 14.65
CA ALA A 167 -9.96 -0.31 14.40
C ALA A 167 -10.72 0.54 13.36
N GLY A 168 -11.67 -0.06 12.63
CA GLY A 168 -12.49 0.64 11.64
C GLY A 168 -11.89 0.60 10.22
N PRO A 169 -12.26 1.56 9.35
CA PRO A 169 -11.73 1.64 7.98
C PRO A 169 -10.21 1.88 7.95
N PRO A 170 -9.54 1.69 6.81
CA PRO A 170 -8.12 1.99 6.69
C PRO A 170 -7.81 3.44 7.07
N SER A 171 -6.74 3.65 7.83
CA SER A 171 -6.24 5.00 8.08
C SER A 171 -5.54 5.58 6.85
N TRP A 172 -5.33 6.90 6.83
CA TRP A 172 -4.59 7.55 5.75
C TRP A 172 -3.19 6.92 5.55
N ALA A 173 -2.49 6.60 6.64
CA ALA A 173 -1.19 5.97 6.61
C ALA A 173 -1.22 4.57 5.97
N GLU A 174 -2.21 3.75 6.33
CA GLU A 174 -2.38 2.39 5.79
C GLU A 174 -2.67 2.43 4.29
N GLU A 175 -3.55 3.33 3.85
CA GLU A 175 -3.87 3.52 2.45
C GLU A 175 -2.68 4.04 1.65
N TYR A 176 -1.98 5.05 2.18
CA TYR A 176 -0.80 5.62 1.54
C TYR A 176 0.29 4.58 1.27
N ARG A 177 0.57 3.65 2.20
CA ARG A 177 1.56 2.59 1.99
C ARG A 177 1.17 1.64 0.85
N VAL A 178 -0.12 1.31 0.71
CA VAL A 178 -0.61 0.51 -0.42
C VAL A 178 -0.48 1.28 -1.75
N TYR A 179 -0.85 2.56 -1.77
CA TYR A 179 -0.63 3.42 -2.95
C TYR A 179 0.85 3.49 -3.33
N ARG A 180 1.73 3.67 -2.34
CA ARG A 180 3.18 3.70 -2.55
C ARG A 180 3.64 2.41 -3.22
N ALA A 181 3.26 1.25 -2.69
CA ALA A 181 3.62 -0.05 -3.28
C ALA A 181 3.12 -0.19 -4.73
N LEU A 182 1.87 0.18 -5.00
CA LEU A 182 1.29 0.15 -6.35
C LEU A 182 2.01 1.08 -7.33
N TRP A 183 2.38 2.29 -6.91
CA TRP A 183 3.16 3.22 -7.74
C TRP A 183 4.57 2.70 -8.05
N HIS A 184 5.21 1.99 -7.11
CA HIS A 184 6.49 1.34 -7.40
C HIS A 184 6.34 0.18 -8.38
N LEU A 185 5.28 -0.63 -8.25
CA LEU A 185 4.98 -1.69 -9.22
C LEU A 185 4.69 -1.11 -10.61
N GLN A 186 3.95 0.00 -10.68
CA GLN A 186 3.68 0.70 -11.94
C GLN A 186 4.96 1.27 -12.57
N LEU A 187 5.81 1.94 -11.79
CA LEU A 187 7.08 2.47 -12.27
C LEU A 187 7.99 1.34 -12.78
N TYR A 188 8.03 0.20 -12.09
CA TYR A 188 8.79 -0.95 -12.56
C TYR A 188 8.29 -1.44 -13.93
N SER A 189 6.98 -1.59 -14.09
CA SER A 189 6.35 -1.97 -15.37
C SER A 189 6.74 -1.00 -16.49
N ASP A 190 6.67 0.31 -16.23
CA ASP A 190 7.02 1.33 -17.24
C ASP A 190 8.52 1.33 -17.58
N VAL A 191 9.39 1.18 -16.58
CA VAL A 191 10.85 1.07 -16.81
C VAL A 191 11.17 -0.21 -17.58
N TRP A 192 10.53 -1.34 -17.25
CA TRP A 192 10.72 -2.61 -17.94
C TRP A 192 10.37 -2.50 -19.43
N ASN A 193 9.29 -1.78 -19.75
CA ASN A 193 8.85 -1.61 -21.14
C ASN A 193 9.86 -0.81 -21.98
N VAL A 194 10.59 0.14 -21.38
CA VAL A 194 11.61 0.93 -22.09
C VAL A 194 13.03 0.39 -21.94
N SER A 195 13.29 -0.50 -20.97
CA SER A 195 14.65 -0.94 -20.64
C SER A 195 15.35 -1.64 -21.81
N HIS A 196 14.60 -2.39 -22.62
CA HIS A 196 15.12 -3.04 -23.82
C HIS A 196 15.48 -2.06 -24.94
N GLN A 197 14.84 -0.88 -24.99
CA GLN A 197 15.10 0.13 -26.01
C GLN A 197 16.29 1.02 -25.63
N LEU A 198 16.53 1.19 -24.34
CA LEU A 198 17.56 2.08 -23.78
C LEU A 198 18.78 1.34 -23.22
N ASP A 199 18.85 0.01 -23.44
CA ASP A 199 19.91 -0.88 -22.94
C ASP A 199 20.17 -0.75 -21.42
N TRP A 200 19.12 -0.49 -20.64
CA TRP A 200 19.25 -0.34 -19.19
C TRP A 200 19.41 -1.70 -18.51
N PRO A 201 20.41 -1.87 -17.63
CA PRO A 201 20.61 -3.13 -16.92
C PRO A 201 19.50 -3.35 -15.88
N ILE A 202 18.70 -4.39 -16.10
CA ILE A 202 17.60 -4.82 -15.21
C ILE A 202 18.10 -5.06 -13.78
N SER A 203 19.34 -5.53 -13.60
CA SER A 203 19.96 -5.72 -12.29
C SER A 203 20.09 -4.42 -11.48
N GLU A 204 20.31 -3.27 -12.13
CA GLU A 204 20.36 -1.97 -11.44
C GLU A 204 18.97 -1.50 -11.03
N LEU A 205 17.95 -1.74 -11.86
CA LEU A 205 16.55 -1.44 -11.51
C LEU A 205 16.13 -2.15 -10.22
N HIS A 206 16.56 -3.39 -10.04
CA HIS A 206 16.31 -4.14 -8.82
C HIS A 206 16.99 -3.55 -7.59
N LEU A 207 18.19 -2.99 -7.73
CA LEU A 207 18.88 -2.30 -6.64
C LEU A 207 18.16 -0.99 -6.30
N TYR A 208 17.75 -0.20 -7.30
CA TYR A 208 17.07 1.07 -7.07
C TYR A 208 15.70 0.92 -6.40
N LEU A 209 14.91 -0.10 -6.78
CA LEU A 209 13.59 -0.32 -6.18
C LEU A 209 13.64 -0.95 -4.79
N ARG A 210 14.70 -1.70 -4.46
CA ARG A 210 14.96 -2.16 -3.07
C ARG A 210 15.37 -1.02 -2.14
N VAL A 211 16.07 -0.02 -2.67
CA VAL A 211 16.68 1.10 -1.91
C VAL A 211 15.74 2.32 -1.78
N SER A 212 14.49 2.23 -2.24
CA SER A 212 13.60 3.40 -2.34
C SER A 212 13.03 3.88 -0.99
N ASP A 213 13.89 4.58 -0.24
CA ASP A 213 13.63 5.81 0.52
C ASP A 213 14.81 6.76 0.21
N PHE A 214 14.77 7.47 -0.92
CA PHE A 214 15.92 8.26 -1.36
C PHE A 214 16.26 9.41 -0.38
N SER A 215 17.46 9.30 0.21
CA SER A 215 18.41 10.39 0.33
C SER A 215 19.76 9.91 -0.19
N VAL A 216 20.30 10.57 -1.23
CA VAL A 216 21.66 10.32 -1.72
C VAL A 216 22.65 10.73 -0.62
N PRO A 217 23.44 9.82 -0.02
CA PRO A 217 24.45 10.22 0.94
C PRO A 217 25.66 10.70 0.16
N SER A 218 25.98 11.99 0.25
CA SER A 218 27.20 12.59 -0.30
C SER A 218 28.48 12.22 0.48
N SER A 219 28.40 11.34 1.49
CA SER A 219 29.57 10.86 2.24
C SER A 219 29.34 9.53 2.95
N ARG A 220 30.42 8.74 3.11
CA ARG A 220 30.43 7.40 3.72
C ARG A 220 30.07 7.45 5.22
N PRO A 221 29.14 6.61 5.72
CA PRO A 221 28.93 6.43 7.15
C PRO A 221 30.12 5.68 7.78
N GLN A 222 30.66 6.21 8.88
CA GLN A 222 31.80 5.64 9.61
C GLN A 222 31.45 4.54 10.63
N ARG A 223 30.23 3.96 10.61
CA ARG A 223 29.84 2.90 11.55
C ARG A 223 28.91 1.88 10.93
N GLY A 224 29.37 0.62 10.88
CA GLY A 224 28.59 -0.61 10.69
C GLY A 224 27.73 -0.66 9.42
N PRO A 225 27.21 -1.83 9.02
CA PRO A 225 26.19 -1.88 7.97
C PRO A 225 24.93 -1.21 8.52
N THR A 226 24.76 0.07 8.19
CA THR A 226 23.49 0.78 8.29
C THR A 226 22.61 0.19 7.20
N GLN A 227 21.76 -0.78 7.56
CA GLN A 227 20.71 -1.31 6.69
C GLN A 227 19.65 -0.22 6.46
N GLU A 228 19.98 0.71 5.56
CA GLU A 228 19.09 1.68 4.94
C GLU A 228 18.50 1.06 3.66
N GLY A 229 17.25 0.58 3.76
CA GLY A 229 16.57 -0.30 2.79
C GLY A 229 16.31 -1.65 3.50
N GLU A 230 15.10 -2.17 3.68
CA GLU A 230 14.04 -2.39 2.68
C GLU A 230 12.65 -2.42 3.37
N PRO A 231 11.90 -1.29 3.48
CA PRO A 231 10.48 -1.32 3.84
C PRO A 231 9.56 -1.45 2.61
N THR A 232 9.99 -0.97 1.45
CA THR A 232 9.18 -0.96 0.20
C THR A 232 9.08 -2.35 -0.43
N GLY A 233 10.08 -3.23 -0.27
CA GLY A 233 10.10 -4.55 -0.88
C GLY A 233 9.00 -5.48 -0.38
N ASP A 234 8.77 -5.52 0.94
CA ASP A 234 7.71 -6.34 1.53
C ASP A 234 6.32 -5.78 1.26
N GLU A 235 6.17 -4.44 1.23
CA GLU A 235 4.94 -3.80 0.78
C GLU A 235 4.61 -4.15 -0.68
N MET A 236 5.58 -4.06 -1.58
CA MET A 236 5.42 -4.47 -2.98
C MET A 236 5.08 -5.96 -3.11
N ARG A 237 5.71 -6.83 -2.31
CA ARG A 237 5.39 -8.26 -2.29
C ARG A 237 3.97 -8.51 -1.83
N ALA A 238 3.58 -7.94 -0.69
CA ALA A 238 2.23 -8.12 -0.15
C ALA A 238 1.15 -7.67 -1.13
N VAL A 239 1.31 -6.50 -1.77
CA VAL A 239 0.39 -6.05 -2.84
C VAL A 239 0.43 -7.00 -4.02
N SER A 240 1.61 -7.39 -4.50
CA SER A 240 1.73 -8.24 -5.68
C SER A 240 1.05 -9.60 -5.47
N GLU A 241 1.28 -10.26 -4.34
CA GLU A 241 0.66 -11.53 -3.99
C GLU A 241 -0.87 -11.38 -3.79
N CYS A 242 -1.32 -10.32 -3.11
CA CYS A 242 -2.74 -10.01 -2.98
C CYS A 242 -3.43 -9.86 -4.35
N LEU A 243 -2.82 -9.13 -5.27
CA LEU A 243 -3.33 -8.97 -6.64
C LEU A 243 -3.35 -10.30 -7.40
N GLN A 244 -2.37 -11.19 -7.19
CA GLN A 244 -2.34 -12.52 -7.80
C GLN A 244 -3.51 -13.37 -7.33
N ASP A 245 -3.87 -13.29 -6.05
CA ASP A 245 -4.98 -14.05 -5.48
C ASP A 245 -6.35 -13.59 -6.03
N ILE A 246 -6.53 -12.28 -6.24
CA ILE A 246 -7.82 -11.70 -6.66
C ILE A 246 -7.96 -11.53 -8.18
N CYS A 247 -6.88 -11.66 -8.94
CA CYS A 247 -6.87 -11.60 -10.41
C CYS A 247 -7.10 -12.98 -11.04
N LEU A 248 -7.82 -13.03 -12.16
CA LEU A 248 -8.06 -14.27 -12.91
C LEU A 248 -6.87 -14.73 -13.75
N GLN A 249 -6.12 -13.77 -14.31
CA GLN A 249 -5.01 -14.02 -15.23
C GLN A 249 -3.85 -13.08 -14.89
N PRO A 250 -2.96 -13.49 -13.96
CA PRO A 250 -1.85 -12.65 -13.56
C PRO A 250 -0.82 -12.53 -14.69
N ASN A 251 -0.49 -11.29 -15.09
CA ASN A 251 0.54 -11.00 -16.09
C ASN A 251 1.88 -10.68 -15.41
N LEU A 252 2.58 -11.75 -15.03
CA LEU A 252 3.79 -11.66 -14.23
C LEU A 252 5.05 -11.94 -15.05
N SER A 253 6.15 -11.30 -14.65
CA SER A 253 7.48 -11.65 -15.11
C SER A 253 7.84 -13.08 -14.70
N GLU A 254 8.84 -13.65 -15.38
CA GLU A 254 9.53 -14.81 -14.83
C GLU A 254 10.06 -14.49 -13.42
N PRO A 255 10.08 -15.48 -12.52
CA PRO A 255 10.56 -15.28 -11.18
C PRO A 255 12.05 -14.96 -11.18
N LEU A 256 12.38 -13.80 -10.63
CA LEU A 256 13.76 -13.36 -10.54
C LEU A 256 14.42 -13.98 -9.32
N ILE A 257 15.40 -14.84 -9.55
CA ILE A 257 16.25 -15.40 -8.49
C ILE A 257 17.40 -14.43 -8.27
N ALA A 258 17.18 -13.41 -7.43
CA ALA A 258 18.26 -12.59 -6.92
C ALA A 258 18.91 -13.31 -5.74
N ASN A 259 19.97 -14.09 -6.01
CA ASN A 259 20.83 -14.81 -5.06
C ASN A 259 20.11 -15.52 -3.89
N LEU A 260 19.89 -16.82 -4.11
CA LEU A 260 19.85 -17.98 -3.20
C LEU A 260 19.18 -17.96 -1.80
N ASP A 261 18.75 -16.86 -1.16
CA ASP A 261 18.23 -16.99 0.23
C ASP A 261 17.04 -16.16 0.71
N SER A 262 16.47 -15.13 0.05
CA SER A 262 15.34 -14.42 0.74
C SER A 262 14.38 -13.51 -0.02
N PHE A 263 14.51 -13.24 -1.32
CA PHE A 263 13.58 -12.31 -1.99
C PHE A 263 13.04 -12.84 -3.31
N TYR A 264 11.96 -13.62 -3.25
CA TYR A 264 11.17 -14.00 -4.41
C TYR A 264 10.08 -12.95 -4.63
N LEU A 265 10.18 -12.17 -5.70
CA LEU A 265 9.12 -11.28 -6.15
C LEU A 265 8.94 -11.51 -7.65
N ARG A 266 7.72 -11.87 -8.04
CA ARG A 266 7.28 -11.77 -9.43
C ARG A 266 6.72 -10.38 -9.64
N PHE A 267 7.25 -9.68 -10.63
CA PHE A 267 6.77 -8.34 -10.93
C PHE A 267 5.64 -8.40 -11.93
N TRP A 268 4.73 -7.44 -11.83
CA TRP A 268 3.69 -7.25 -12.82
C TRP A 268 4.32 -6.57 -14.04
N LEU A 269 4.25 -7.23 -15.21
CA LEU A 269 4.64 -6.60 -16.47
C LEU A 269 3.68 -5.47 -16.83
N GLU A 270 2.42 -5.63 -16.41
CA GLU A 270 1.38 -4.60 -16.41
C GLU A 270 0.48 -4.86 -15.21
N LEU A 271 0.12 -3.81 -14.47
CA LEU A 271 -0.84 -3.94 -13.37
C LEU A 271 -2.21 -4.34 -13.92
N PRO A 272 -2.96 -5.23 -13.23
CA PRO A 272 -4.27 -5.67 -13.71
C PRO A 272 -5.25 -4.50 -13.75
N ASP A 273 -6.18 -4.51 -14.71
CA ASP A 273 -7.32 -3.60 -14.69
C ASP A 273 -8.22 -4.00 -13.52
N ALA A 274 -8.56 -3.04 -12.66
CA ALA A 274 -9.41 -3.28 -11.50
C ALA A 274 -10.80 -3.86 -11.85
N SER A 275 -11.28 -3.66 -13.09
CA SER A 275 -12.52 -4.26 -13.61
C SER A 275 -12.39 -5.76 -13.94
N SER A 276 -11.16 -6.25 -14.13
CA SER A 276 -10.85 -7.66 -14.41
C SER A 276 -10.68 -8.52 -13.15
N LEU A 277 -10.67 -7.89 -11.97
CA LEU A 277 -10.61 -8.60 -10.70
C LEU A 277 -11.87 -9.46 -10.51
N ARG A 278 -11.73 -10.61 -9.85
CA ARG A 278 -12.82 -11.59 -9.68
C ARG A 278 -14.09 -10.93 -9.12
N HIS A 279 -15.11 -10.76 -9.98
CA HIS A 279 -16.48 -10.46 -9.57
C HIS A 279 -17.24 -11.77 -9.38
N GLN A 280 -17.24 -12.34 -8.17
CA GLN A 280 -18.16 -13.46 -7.90
C GLN A 280 -19.59 -12.91 -7.75
N VAL A 281 -20.39 -13.03 -8.82
CA VAL A 281 -21.85 -12.86 -8.77
C VAL A 281 -22.46 -14.18 -8.29
N PRO A 282 -23.28 -14.20 -7.23
CA PRO A 282 -23.84 -15.46 -6.75
C PRO A 282 -24.91 -15.99 -7.71
N GLN A 283 -24.66 -17.16 -8.28
CA GLN A 283 -25.72 -18.10 -8.60
C GLN A 283 -25.85 -19.06 -7.41
N GLY A 284 -27.00 -19.03 -6.74
CA GLY A 284 -27.33 -20.00 -5.69
C GLY A 284 -27.42 -19.40 -4.29
N SER A 285 -28.62 -19.45 -3.74
CA SER A 285 -28.92 -19.15 -2.34
C SER A 285 -28.30 -20.19 -1.41
N ASN A 286 -27.35 -19.79 -0.58
CA ASN A 286 -27.25 -20.25 0.81
C ASN A 286 -26.40 -19.26 1.63
N PHE A 287 -26.97 -18.84 2.74
CA PHE A 287 -26.50 -17.75 3.60
C PHE A 287 -25.41 -18.23 4.57
N CYS A 288 -24.52 -17.30 4.93
CA CYS A 288 -23.65 -17.30 6.11
C CYS A 288 -22.33 -18.10 6.05
N GLN A 289 -21.44 -17.79 5.10
CA GLN A 289 -19.97 -17.75 5.29
C GLN A 289 -19.19 -17.27 4.05
N ALA A 290 -19.80 -17.33 2.86
CA ALA A 290 -19.18 -16.95 1.58
C ALA A 290 -19.20 -15.42 1.26
N ASN A 291 -19.06 -14.54 2.24
CA ASN A 291 -19.24 -13.09 2.06
C ASN A 291 -17.96 -12.28 1.83
N ALA A 292 -16.77 -12.88 1.88
CA ALA A 292 -15.51 -12.11 1.91
C ALA A 292 -15.05 -11.57 0.54
N PHE A 293 -15.46 -12.17 -0.58
CA PHE A 293 -15.04 -11.78 -1.94
C PHE A 293 -16.17 -11.16 -2.78
N ARG A 294 -17.10 -10.44 -2.14
CA ARG A 294 -18.05 -9.56 -2.87
C ARG A 294 -17.28 -8.34 -3.34
N GLY A 295 -17.53 -7.88 -4.57
CA GLY A 295 -16.81 -6.76 -5.20
C GLY A 295 -16.46 -5.60 -4.26
N PHE A 296 -15.28 -5.02 -4.44
CA PHE A 296 -14.78 -3.96 -3.58
C PHE A 296 -15.50 -2.64 -3.86
N LYS A 297 -15.67 -1.81 -2.83
CA LYS A 297 -16.11 -0.43 -2.99
C LYS A 297 -14.88 0.42 -3.29
N VAL A 298 -15.01 1.35 -4.23
CA VAL A 298 -14.02 2.41 -4.42
C VAL A 298 -14.43 3.57 -3.53
N TRP A 299 -13.51 4.05 -2.70
CA TRP A 299 -13.72 5.23 -1.87
C TRP A 299 -12.76 6.34 -2.27
N SER A 300 -13.15 7.57 -1.94
CA SER A 300 -12.27 8.73 -2.08
C SER A 300 -11.19 8.69 -0.99
N PRO A 301 -9.95 9.10 -1.30
CA PRO A 301 -8.88 9.03 -0.32
C PRO A 301 -9.19 9.82 0.96
N PRO A 302 -8.83 9.29 2.15
CA PRO A 302 -9.02 10.00 3.41
C PRO A 302 -8.26 11.33 3.41
N PRO A 303 -8.77 12.37 4.09
CA PRO A 303 -8.11 13.66 4.15
C PRO A 303 -6.74 13.55 4.84
N LEU A 304 -5.83 14.45 4.47
CA LEU A 304 -4.54 14.56 5.14
C LEU A 304 -4.71 14.84 6.63
N PRO A 305 -3.93 14.18 7.50
CA PRO A 305 -3.80 14.62 8.89
C PRO A 305 -3.34 16.08 8.90
N ARG A 306 -4.09 16.97 9.56
CA ARG A 306 -3.82 18.42 9.56
C ARG A 306 -2.44 18.69 10.19
N PRO A 307 -1.56 19.50 9.56
CA PRO A 307 -0.26 19.85 10.14
C PRO A 307 -0.33 20.78 11.37
N GLU A 308 -1.44 21.49 11.59
CA GLU A 308 -1.47 22.73 12.40
C GLU A 308 -2.16 22.62 13.78
N GLU A 309 -2.52 21.42 14.25
CA GLU A 309 -2.87 21.25 15.67
C GLU A 309 -1.65 20.69 16.41
N ASP A 310 -0.79 21.62 16.85
CA ASP A 310 0.43 21.43 17.66
C ASP A 310 0.22 20.67 19.01
N THR A 311 -0.99 20.15 19.24
CA THR A 311 -1.37 19.29 20.37
C THR A 311 -1.72 17.84 19.96
N CYS A 312 -2.10 17.59 18.70
CA CYS A 312 -2.50 16.27 18.17
C CYS A 312 -1.36 15.50 17.49
N THR A 313 -0.25 16.18 17.12
CA THR A 313 0.97 15.56 16.58
C THR A 313 1.55 14.50 17.51
N HIS A 314 1.39 14.67 18.83
CA HIS A 314 1.88 13.71 19.82
C HIS A 314 1.06 12.41 19.87
N VAL A 315 -0.25 12.49 19.61
CA VAL A 315 -1.18 11.34 19.60
C VAL A 315 -1.09 10.60 18.27
N LEU A 316 -1.17 11.31 17.14
CA LEU A 316 -1.05 10.68 15.82
C LEU A 316 0.35 10.12 15.59
N GLY A 317 1.40 10.84 16.04
CA GLY A 317 2.78 10.37 15.94
C GLY A 317 3.05 9.12 16.77
N GLN A 318 2.34 8.95 17.89
CA GLN A 318 2.45 7.79 18.76
C GLN A 318 1.90 6.49 18.15
N TRP A 319 0.92 6.61 17.25
CA TRP A 319 0.35 5.49 16.50
C TRP A 319 0.88 5.41 15.08
N ASP A 320 1.94 6.19 14.81
CA ASP A 320 2.58 6.33 13.51
C ASP A 320 1.62 6.72 12.39
N ASN A 321 0.62 7.52 12.69
CA ASN A 321 -0.34 8.04 11.74
C ASN A 321 0.01 9.49 11.36
N THR A 322 1.30 9.74 11.10
CA THR A 322 1.82 11.05 10.67
C THR A 322 2.79 10.90 9.51
N ILE A 323 2.94 11.96 8.72
CA ILE A 323 3.86 12.01 7.57
C ILE A 323 5.32 11.69 7.99
N PRO A 324 5.87 12.25 9.09
CA PRO A 324 7.23 11.90 9.53
C PRO A 324 7.34 10.45 10.05
N ALA A 325 6.29 9.91 10.68
CA ALA A 325 6.28 8.52 11.12
C ALA A 325 6.13 7.53 9.94
N MET A 326 5.54 7.95 8.82
CA MET A 326 5.58 7.18 7.57
C MET A 326 7.00 7.06 6.99
N GLN A 327 7.82 8.10 7.16
CA GLN A 327 9.23 8.07 6.78
C GLN A 327 10.07 7.30 7.81
N LYS A 328 9.69 7.36 9.09
CA LYS A 328 10.34 6.63 10.18
C LYS A 328 9.66 5.28 10.41
N ARG A 329 10.01 4.31 9.57
CA ARG A 329 9.93 2.85 9.77
C ARG A 329 9.09 2.39 10.97
N ASN A 330 7.80 2.20 10.75
CA ASN A 330 6.92 1.82 11.86
C ASN A 330 7.12 0.33 12.27
N ILE A 331 7.18 -0.61 11.33
CA ILE A 331 7.30 -2.05 11.68
C ILE A 331 8.64 -2.65 11.21
N GLY A 332 9.45 -1.94 10.42
CA GLY A 332 10.65 -2.49 9.77
C GLY A 332 11.67 -3.14 10.73
N ASN A 333 11.88 -2.55 11.91
CA ASN A 333 12.70 -3.20 12.93
C ASN A 333 12.06 -4.48 13.47
N LEU A 334 10.73 -4.50 13.66
CA LEU A 334 10.03 -5.70 14.12
C LEU A 334 10.08 -6.81 13.06
N TRP A 335 9.88 -6.50 11.78
CA TRP A 335 9.96 -7.48 10.68
C TRP A 335 11.31 -8.19 10.62
N PHE A 336 12.41 -7.44 10.76
CA PHE A 336 13.74 -8.04 10.88
C PHE A 336 13.92 -8.84 12.17
N MET A 337 13.32 -8.38 13.27
CA MET A 337 13.49 -9.00 14.58
C MET A 337 12.64 -10.27 14.77
N LEU A 338 11.48 -10.42 14.11
CA LEU A 338 10.59 -11.58 14.25
C LEU A 338 11.30 -12.90 13.91
N PRO A 339 11.95 -13.06 12.73
CA PRO A 339 12.77 -14.24 12.43
C PRO A 339 13.95 -14.41 13.39
N MET A 340 14.61 -13.30 13.77
CA MET A 340 15.78 -13.31 14.65
C MET A 340 15.45 -13.82 16.06
N TYR A 341 14.28 -13.47 16.60
CA TYR A 341 13.85 -13.99 17.90
C TYR A 341 13.68 -15.51 17.87
N GLU A 342 13.14 -16.07 16.79
CA GLU A 342 13.01 -17.52 16.63
C GLU A 342 14.38 -18.19 16.42
N ALA A 343 15.23 -17.62 15.56
CA ALA A 343 16.55 -18.17 15.23
C ALA A 343 17.52 -18.23 16.42
N TYR A 344 17.40 -17.33 17.41
CA TYR A 344 18.22 -17.34 18.62
C TYR A 344 17.58 -18.11 19.80
N GLU A 345 16.79 -19.15 19.52
CA GLU A 345 16.12 -20.01 20.52
C GLU A 345 15.22 -19.24 21.51
N ARG A 346 14.73 -18.05 21.12
CA ARG A 346 13.73 -17.28 21.89
C ARG A 346 12.33 -17.44 21.30
N ALA A 347 12.04 -18.61 20.73
CA ALA A 347 10.69 -18.98 20.32
C ALA A 347 9.71 -18.70 21.46
N ALA A 348 8.55 -18.12 21.11
CA ALA A 348 7.54 -17.84 22.11
C ALA A 348 7.01 -19.15 22.70
N MET A 349 6.62 -19.14 23.97
CA MET A 349 5.95 -20.30 24.54
C MET A 349 4.64 -20.51 23.77
N PHE A 350 4.33 -21.76 23.40
CA PHE A 350 3.14 -22.13 22.64
C PHE A 350 3.08 -21.62 21.19
N GLN A 351 4.19 -21.13 20.61
CA GLN A 351 4.27 -20.71 19.21
C GLN A 351 3.65 -21.76 18.26
N THR A 352 2.72 -21.33 17.40
CA THR A 352 1.90 -22.22 16.54
C THR A 352 2.34 -22.25 15.09
N ALA A 353 3.02 -21.21 14.60
CA ALA A 353 3.64 -21.18 13.29
C ALA A 353 5.05 -20.58 13.36
N SER A 354 5.89 -20.92 12.40
CA SER A 354 7.20 -20.28 12.25
C SER A 354 7.03 -18.84 11.78
N LEU A 355 7.79 -17.94 12.40
CA LEU A 355 7.93 -16.53 12.05
C LEU A 355 9.18 -16.28 11.18
N LEU A 356 9.92 -17.34 10.82
CA LEU A 356 11.00 -17.27 9.84
C LEU A 356 10.47 -16.99 8.43
N ASP A 357 9.24 -17.44 8.13
CA ASP A 357 8.53 -17.15 6.89
C ASP A 357 7.57 -15.97 7.08
N PRO A 358 7.84 -14.79 6.50
CA PRO A 358 6.98 -13.63 6.66
C PRO A 358 5.72 -13.70 5.78
N ARG A 359 5.65 -14.60 4.78
CA ARG A 359 4.58 -14.60 3.76
C ARG A 359 3.16 -14.65 4.35
N PRO A 360 2.85 -15.48 5.37
CA PRO A 360 1.50 -15.48 5.94
C PRO A 360 1.11 -14.13 6.55
N LEU A 361 2.06 -13.41 7.14
CA LEU A 361 1.82 -12.10 7.73
C LEU A 361 1.68 -11.00 6.64
N LEU A 362 2.41 -11.13 5.53
CA LEU A 362 2.24 -10.29 4.35
C LEU A 362 0.88 -10.51 3.68
N GLY A 363 0.41 -11.76 3.58
CA GLY A 363 -0.90 -12.12 3.03
C GLY A 363 -2.09 -11.55 3.81
N LEU A 364 -1.88 -11.25 5.10
CA LEU A 364 -2.83 -10.52 5.96
C LEU A 364 -2.74 -8.99 5.83
N GLY A 365 -1.72 -8.46 5.15
CA GLY A 365 -1.48 -7.03 5.02
C GLY A 365 -0.89 -6.38 6.27
N LEU A 366 -0.35 -7.15 7.23
CA LEU A 366 0.18 -6.61 8.49
C LEU A 366 1.32 -5.61 8.29
N VAL A 367 1.98 -5.64 7.14
CA VAL A 367 3.03 -4.66 6.76
C VAL A 367 2.45 -3.25 6.55
N PHE A 368 1.17 -3.15 6.19
CA PHE A 368 0.49 -1.88 5.93
C PHE A 368 -0.12 -1.27 7.17
N TRP A 369 -0.50 -2.08 8.17
CA TRP A 369 -1.25 -1.63 9.33
C TRP A 369 -0.49 -0.62 10.19
N ASP A 370 -1.21 0.37 10.71
CA ASP A 370 -0.64 1.36 11.62
C ASP A 370 -0.56 0.82 13.06
N GLY A 371 0.10 1.59 13.94
CA GLY A 371 0.29 1.16 15.33
C GLY A 371 -1.04 0.99 16.07
N TRP A 372 -2.07 1.74 15.69
CA TRP A 372 -3.40 1.69 16.31
C TRP A 372 -4.13 0.39 15.95
N ARG A 373 -4.17 0.02 14.67
CA ARG A 373 -4.77 -1.25 14.25
C ARG A 373 -4.03 -2.43 14.84
N LEU A 374 -2.69 -2.40 14.81
CA LEU A 374 -1.90 -3.47 15.42
C LEU A 374 -2.10 -3.56 16.94
N TYR A 375 -2.30 -2.45 17.64
CA TYR A 375 -2.65 -2.45 19.06
C TYR A 375 -4.00 -3.11 19.32
N ASN A 376 -5.00 -2.75 18.52
CA ASN A 376 -6.35 -3.32 18.62
C ASN A 376 -6.38 -4.83 18.31
N LEU A 377 -5.47 -5.31 17.45
CA LEU A 377 -5.24 -6.72 17.19
C LEU A 377 -4.39 -7.41 18.28
N GLY A 378 -3.85 -6.66 19.23
CA GLY A 378 -3.00 -7.16 20.29
C GLY A 378 -1.58 -7.52 19.83
N LEU A 379 -1.11 -6.93 18.72
CA LEU A 379 0.20 -7.13 18.11
C LEU A 379 1.17 -5.94 18.31
N TRP A 380 0.65 -4.80 18.79
CA TRP A 380 1.42 -3.61 19.15
C TRP A 380 1.14 -3.13 20.59
N SER A 381 2.10 -2.45 21.21
CA SER A 381 1.98 -1.87 22.56
C SER A 381 1.80 -0.37 22.47
N ALA A 382 0.86 0.18 23.25
CA ALA A 382 0.80 1.61 23.50
C ALA A 382 1.98 2.00 24.41
N SER A 383 2.85 2.91 23.96
CA SER A 383 3.94 3.48 24.77
C SER A 383 3.72 4.97 24.92
N PRO A 384 3.79 5.56 26.13
CA PRO A 384 3.67 7.00 26.29
C PRO A 384 4.82 7.69 25.54
N SER A 385 4.48 8.54 24.58
CA SER A 385 5.43 9.23 23.70
C SER A 385 6.32 10.26 24.42
N ASN A 386 6.05 10.54 25.70
CA ASN A 386 6.75 11.53 26.52
C ASN A 386 7.83 10.91 27.42
N TRP A 387 9.02 10.66 26.87
CA TRP A 387 10.21 10.50 27.71
C TRP A 387 10.65 11.84 28.35
N GLU A 388 10.21 12.98 27.80
CA GLU A 388 10.63 14.33 28.21
C GLU A 388 9.92 14.88 29.46
N THR A 389 8.69 14.44 29.78
CA THR A 389 7.95 14.98 30.95
C THR A 389 8.04 14.10 32.20
N GLY A 390 8.69 12.94 32.12
CA GLY A 390 8.91 12.03 33.26
C GLY A 390 7.63 11.51 33.93
N LYS A 391 6.45 11.77 33.37
CA LYS A 391 5.16 11.31 33.91
C LYS A 391 4.70 10.07 33.15
N ASN A 392 4.83 8.91 33.79
CA ASN A 392 4.23 7.66 33.34
C ASN A 392 2.70 7.76 33.43
N SER A 393 2.04 8.18 32.36
CA SER A 393 0.58 8.03 32.25
C SER A 393 0.25 6.54 32.10
N PRO A 394 -0.73 5.99 32.85
CA PRO A 394 -1.15 4.60 32.69
C PRO A 394 -2.00 4.38 31.42
N VAL A 395 -2.44 5.46 30.78
CA VAL A 395 -3.28 5.45 29.58
C VAL A 395 -2.72 6.32 28.47
N VAL A 396 -3.05 5.94 27.25
CA VAL A 396 -2.68 6.57 25.99
C VAL A 396 -3.95 6.89 25.22
N THR A 397 -3.98 8.04 24.55
CA THR A 397 -5.12 8.42 23.70
C THR A 397 -4.98 7.77 22.32
N GLY A 398 -6.02 7.09 21.84
CA GLY A 398 -6.12 6.53 20.49
C GLY A 398 -6.44 7.62 19.45
N PRO A 399 -6.24 7.35 18.14
CA PRO A 399 -6.64 8.26 17.07
C PRO A 399 -8.15 8.53 17.02
N ASP A 400 -8.96 7.65 17.58
CA ASP A 400 -10.42 7.78 17.74
C ASP A 400 -10.84 8.57 18.99
N GLY A 401 -9.87 9.05 19.77
CA GLY A 401 -10.10 9.76 21.03
C GLY A 401 -10.32 8.85 22.25
N SER A 402 -10.32 7.53 22.08
CA SER A 402 -10.44 6.59 23.19
C SER A 402 -9.19 6.62 24.09
N GLN A 403 -9.33 6.23 25.36
CA GLN A 403 -8.20 6.10 26.29
C GLN A 403 -7.91 4.61 26.51
N VAL A 404 -6.73 4.17 26.09
CA VAL A 404 -6.31 2.77 26.15
C VAL A 404 -5.13 2.58 27.11
N PRO A 405 -4.99 1.44 27.79
CA PRO A 405 -3.88 1.21 28.72
C PRO A 405 -2.53 1.15 27.99
N VAL A 406 -1.48 1.66 28.66
CA VAL A 406 -0.08 1.42 28.29
C VAL A 406 0.24 -0.08 28.42
N ASP A 407 1.03 -0.60 27.47
CA ASP A 407 1.41 -2.01 27.34
C ASP A 407 0.30 -3.00 26.96
N TYR A 408 0.72 -4.23 26.65
CA TYR A 408 -0.16 -5.38 26.51
C TYR A 408 -0.68 -5.81 27.88
N ALA A 409 -1.98 -5.69 28.10
CA ALA A 409 -2.64 -6.58 29.04
C ALA A 409 -2.97 -7.90 28.31
N PRO A 410 -2.61 -9.11 28.83
CA PRO A 410 -2.03 -9.37 30.15
C PRO A 410 -0.94 -10.50 30.25
N ARG A 411 0.13 -10.28 31.04
CA ARG A 411 0.74 -11.21 32.05
C ARG A 411 2.26 -11.39 32.01
N LEU A 412 2.95 -11.14 30.90
CA LEU A 412 4.42 -11.27 30.85
C LEU A 412 5.07 -9.97 30.38
N LYS A 413 5.94 -9.41 31.21
CA LYS A 413 6.70 -8.17 30.94
C LYS A 413 7.81 -8.33 29.88
N ASP A 414 7.98 -9.52 29.30
CA ASP A 414 9.15 -9.88 28.48
C ASP A 414 8.88 -9.97 26.98
N GLY A 415 7.72 -9.50 26.50
CA GLY A 415 7.40 -9.42 25.07
C GLY A 415 7.14 -10.76 24.38
N ARG A 416 7.20 -11.89 25.11
CA ARG A 416 6.96 -13.24 24.55
C ARG A 416 5.51 -13.47 24.14
N GLU A 417 4.55 -12.78 24.76
CA GLU A 417 3.14 -12.90 24.36
C GLU A 417 2.88 -12.28 22.99
N ARG A 418 3.54 -11.16 22.69
CA ARG A 418 3.48 -10.53 21.37
C ARG A 418 3.93 -11.52 20.30
N ASN A 419 5.11 -12.14 20.46
CA ASN A 419 5.65 -13.09 19.50
C ASN A 419 4.72 -14.32 19.34
N TYR A 420 4.12 -14.80 20.44
CA TYR A 420 3.11 -15.86 20.37
C TYR A 420 1.92 -15.45 19.49
N ARG A 421 1.36 -14.26 19.69
CA ARG A 421 0.24 -13.75 18.87
C ARG A 421 0.62 -13.56 17.41
N TRP A 422 1.81 -13.06 17.09
CA TRP A 422 2.27 -13.00 15.69
C TRP A 422 2.24 -14.38 15.04
N SER A 423 2.65 -15.43 15.75
CA SER A 423 2.59 -16.79 15.22
C SER A 423 1.17 -17.31 15.00
N GLU A 424 0.21 -16.89 15.83
CA GLU A 424 -1.21 -17.22 15.64
C GLU A 424 -1.80 -16.59 14.39
N PHE A 425 -1.46 -15.33 14.11
CA PHE A 425 -1.88 -14.69 12.85
C PHE A 425 -1.27 -15.40 11.64
N ALA A 426 0.01 -15.78 11.70
CA ALA A 426 0.63 -16.57 10.64
C ALA A 426 -0.06 -17.93 10.45
N ALA A 427 -0.31 -18.67 11.53
CA ALA A 427 -1.00 -19.95 11.50
C ALA A 427 -2.42 -19.81 10.92
N ALA A 428 -3.16 -18.78 11.33
CA ALA A 428 -4.51 -18.53 10.85
C ALA A 428 -4.54 -18.24 9.34
N ARG A 429 -3.57 -17.48 8.80
CA ARG A 429 -3.50 -17.26 7.35
C ARG A 429 -3.22 -18.54 6.57
N LEU A 430 -2.32 -19.38 7.05
CA LEU A 430 -2.04 -20.68 6.42
C LEU A 430 -3.29 -21.57 6.37
N VAL A 431 -4.13 -21.52 7.41
CA VAL A 431 -5.43 -22.23 7.42
C VAL A 431 -6.40 -21.61 6.41
N GLN A 432 -6.49 -20.28 6.34
CA GLN A 432 -7.34 -19.59 5.35
C GLN A 432 -6.93 -19.97 3.92
N GLU A 433 -5.62 -19.99 3.60
CA GLU A 433 -5.10 -20.37 2.28
C GLU A 433 -5.46 -21.81 1.91
N ALA A 434 -5.33 -22.74 2.86
CA ALA A 434 -5.71 -24.13 2.63
C ALA A 434 -7.23 -24.28 2.35
N GLN A 435 -8.06 -23.49 3.03
CA GLN A 435 -9.51 -23.46 2.81
C GLN A 435 -9.85 -22.85 1.44
N GLU A 436 -9.28 -21.70 1.09
CA GLU A 436 -9.44 -21.04 -0.21
C GLU A 436 -9.06 -22.01 -1.36
N ALA A 437 -7.91 -22.69 -1.26
CA ALA A 437 -7.48 -23.66 -2.27
C ALA A 437 -8.38 -24.91 -2.37
N GLN A 438 -8.99 -25.34 -1.26
CA GLN A 438 -9.94 -26.45 -1.25
C GLN A 438 -11.27 -26.05 -1.90
N GLU A 439 -11.76 -24.85 -1.62
CA GLU A 439 -12.97 -24.28 -2.23
C GLU A 439 -12.80 -24.15 -3.75
N GLU A 440 -11.68 -23.64 -4.24
CA GLU A 440 -11.39 -23.54 -5.68
C GLU A 440 -11.41 -24.91 -6.38
N ARG A 441 -10.78 -25.92 -5.79
CA ARG A 441 -10.79 -27.30 -6.33
C ARG A 441 -12.19 -27.90 -6.35
N SER A 442 -13.00 -27.62 -5.33
CA SER A 442 -14.37 -28.13 -5.25
C SER A 442 -15.31 -27.44 -6.25
N GLY A 443 -15.15 -26.13 -6.46
CA GLY A 443 -15.93 -25.36 -7.43
C GLY A 443 -15.67 -25.77 -8.88
N LEU A 444 -14.42 -26.11 -9.20
CA LEU A 444 -14.02 -26.66 -10.50
C LEU A 444 -14.55 -28.09 -10.76
N ALA A 445 -14.86 -28.87 -9.72
CA ALA A 445 -15.42 -30.21 -9.87
C ALA A 445 -16.95 -30.22 -10.08
N THR A 446 -17.61 -29.09 -9.87
CA THR A 446 -19.06 -28.88 -10.06
C THR A 446 -19.43 -28.12 -11.34
N GLN A 447 -18.45 -27.71 -12.15
CA GLN A 447 -18.62 -27.22 -13.51
C GLN A 447 -18.24 -28.32 -14.50
#